data_AF-A0A952ALP2-F1
#
_entry.id   AF-A0A952ALP2-F1
#
_cell.length_a   1.000
_cell.length_b   1.000
_cell.length_c   1.000
_cell.angle_alpha   90.00
_cell.angle_beta   90.00
_cell.angle_gamma   90.00
#
_symmetry.space_group_name_H-M   'P 1'
#
loop_
_entity.id
_entity.type
_entity.pdbx_description
1 polymer ?
#
loop_
_entity_poly.entity_id
_entity_poly.type
_entity_poly.pdbx_seq_one_letter_code
_entity_poly.pdbx_strand_id
1 'polypeptide(L)'
;MRAYIFLAILIRRYAWNFFWFVILPAIIFLASLPIFIPIIYELEKQMNVQADEYNFQIRQYEFFAANENPISQRQPSVKGLATVNSTSIDYRAVVLDEFFRRNDSPLYGYGKVFVEKCNQYNAPYDCTTLPAIAWVETRLCGYSFSHEQRNCWGFGGSNENRIYFKDYEEAIDLITNRLVNAYGPYYMVNPSSMQKVYCGPHCESWGPGVQFMRYQISKLSEELGYPPLIRDDSVYKR
;
A
#
# COMPACT_ATOMS: atom_id res chain seq x y z
N MET A 1 10.54 -60.95 52.67
CA MET A 1 9.41 -60.00 52.77
C MET A 1 9.82 -58.53 52.86
N ARG A 2 10.91 -58.16 53.57
CA ARG A 2 11.32 -56.74 53.74
C ARG A 2 11.88 -56.05 52.48
N ALA A 3 12.65 -56.74 51.64
CA ALA A 3 13.28 -56.13 50.45
C ALA A 3 12.28 -55.63 49.37
N TYR A 4 11.20 -56.38 49.15
CA TYR A 4 10.14 -56.00 48.21
C TYR A 4 9.42 -54.70 48.63
N ILE A 5 9.21 -54.51 49.93
CA ILE A 5 8.58 -53.31 50.49
C ILE A 5 9.49 -52.08 50.28
N PHE A 6 10.80 -52.20 50.50
CA PHE A 6 11.75 -51.11 50.26
C PHE A 6 11.84 -50.74 48.77
N LEU A 7 11.86 -51.72 47.88
CA LEU A 7 11.90 -51.48 46.43
C LEU A 7 10.61 -50.78 45.95
N ALA A 8 9.45 -51.20 46.43
CA ALA A 8 8.17 -50.58 46.09
C ALA A 8 8.09 -49.11 46.57
N ILE A 9 8.63 -48.79 47.75
CA ILE A 9 8.69 -47.42 48.27
C ILE A 9 9.63 -46.55 47.43
N LEU A 10 10.79 -47.07 47.03
CA LEU A 10 11.75 -46.39 46.15
C LEU A 10 11.16 -46.09 44.77
N ILE A 11 10.51 -47.08 44.15
CA ILE A 11 9.85 -46.91 42.85
C ILE A 11 8.72 -45.89 42.94
N ARG A 12 7.89 -45.95 44.00
CA ARG A 12 6.81 -44.98 44.21
C ARG A 12 7.34 -43.56 44.38
N ARG A 13 8.44 -43.37 45.12
CA ARG A 13 9.07 -42.05 45.32
C ARG A 13 9.69 -41.53 44.02
N TYR A 14 10.33 -42.41 43.24
CA TYR A 14 10.91 -42.03 41.97
C TYR A 14 9.83 -41.69 40.93
N ALA A 15 8.76 -42.47 40.83
CA ALA A 15 7.63 -42.18 39.96
C ALA A 15 6.91 -40.89 40.35
N TRP A 16 6.75 -40.63 41.65
CA TRP A 16 6.19 -39.37 42.15
C TRP A 16 7.05 -38.17 41.75
N ASN A 17 8.36 -38.24 41.97
CA ASN A 17 9.28 -37.19 41.57
C ASN A 17 9.31 -37.01 40.05
N PHE A 18 9.34 -38.10 39.27
CA PHE A 18 9.31 -38.04 37.82
C PHE A 18 8.03 -37.35 37.30
N PHE A 19 6.88 -37.66 37.89
CA PHE A 19 5.63 -37.01 37.53
C PHE A 19 5.67 -35.49 37.80
N TRP A 20 6.07 -35.08 39.00
CA TRP A 20 6.07 -33.67 39.39
C TRP A 20 7.18 -32.82 38.75
N PHE A 21 8.33 -33.41 38.45
CA PHE A 21 9.49 -32.68 37.90
C PHE A 21 9.64 -32.81 36.39
N VAL A 22 8.95 -33.75 35.73
CA VAL A 22 9.07 -33.96 34.27
C VAL A 22 7.72 -33.85 33.59
N ILE A 23 6.73 -34.65 34.01
CA ILE A 23 5.45 -34.73 33.31
C ILE A 23 4.62 -33.45 33.50
N LEU A 24 4.48 -32.98 34.74
CA LEU A 24 3.66 -31.80 35.02
C LEU A 24 4.20 -30.52 34.35
N PRO A 25 5.50 -30.19 34.40
CA PRO A 25 6.04 -29.04 33.67
C PRO A 25 5.85 -29.15 32.16
N ALA A 26 5.97 -30.35 31.58
CA ALA A 26 5.74 -30.58 30.16
C ALA A 26 4.27 -30.33 29.76
N ILE A 27 3.32 -30.78 30.60
CA ILE A 27 1.89 -30.51 30.36
C ILE A 27 1.59 -29.01 30.45
N ILE A 28 2.15 -28.31 31.44
CA ILE A 28 1.99 -26.85 31.59
C ILE A 28 2.57 -26.12 30.38
N PHE A 29 3.76 -26.52 29.91
CA PHE A 29 4.37 -25.95 28.71
C PHE A 29 3.46 -26.14 27.49
N LEU A 30 3.02 -27.37 27.22
CA LEU A 30 2.13 -27.68 26.08
C LEU A 30 0.78 -26.96 26.17
N ALA A 31 0.20 -26.85 27.36
CA ALA A 31 -1.07 -26.14 27.58
C ALA A 31 -0.95 -24.62 27.39
N SER A 32 0.26 -24.06 27.52
CA SER A 32 0.51 -22.63 27.33
C SER A 32 0.81 -22.23 25.88
N LEU A 33 1.23 -23.17 25.03
CA LEU A 33 1.47 -22.94 23.59
C LEU A 33 0.33 -22.20 22.86
N PRO A 34 -0.96 -22.56 23.01
CA PRO A 34 -2.04 -21.85 22.30
C PRO A 34 -2.22 -20.40 22.74
N ILE A 35 -1.68 -20.00 23.90
CA ILE A 35 -1.69 -18.60 24.36
C ILE A 35 -0.46 -17.86 23.79
N PHE A 36 0.71 -18.50 23.82
CA PHE A 36 1.95 -17.87 23.37
C PHE A 36 2.08 -17.77 21.84
N ILE A 37 1.59 -18.76 21.08
CA ILE A 37 1.70 -18.78 19.61
C ILE A 37 1.03 -17.55 18.96
N PRO A 38 -0.22 -17.18 19.29
CA PRO A 38 -0.85 -15.98 18.72
C PRO A 38 -0.13 -14.68 19.11
N ILE A 39 0.39 -14.61 20.33
CA ILE A 39 1.13 -13.43 20.82
C ILE A 39 2.43 -13.28 20.04
N ILE A 40 3.20 -14.36 19.88
CA ILE A 40 4.45 -14.36 19.10
C ILE A 40 4.16 -13.97 17.64
N TYR A 41 3.08 -14.51 17.06
CA TYR A 41 2.67 -14.18 15.69
C TYR A 41 2.33 -12.68 15.52
N GLU A 42 1.56 -12.10 16.45
CA GLU A 42 1.20 -10.68 16.37
C GLU A 42 2.42 -9.78 16.61
N LEU A 43 3.36 -10.18 17.48
CA LEU A 43 4.61 -9.46 17.69
C LEU A 43 5.52 -9.50 16.45
N GLU A 44 5.66 -10.67 15.81
CA GLU A 44 6.42 -10.79 14.56
C GLU A 44 5.81 -9.93 13.45
N LYS A 45 4.48 -9.93 13.35
CA LYS A 45 3.75 -9.05 12.42
C LYS A 45 4.01 -7.58 12.70
N GLN A 46 3.97 -7.14 13.96
CA GLN A 46 4.26 -5.75 14.33
C GLN A 46 5.71 -5.36 14.01
N MET A 47 6.68 -6.24 14.30
CA MET A 47 8.10 -6.00 14.00
C MET A 47 8.36 -5.92 12.50
N ASN A 48 7.71 -6.77 11.69
CA ASN A 48 7.86 -6.74 10.23
C ASN A 48 7.26 -5.46 9.64
N VAL A 49 6.10 -5.01 10.12
CA VAL A 49 5.51 -3.73 9.70
C VAL A 49 6.43 -2.55 10.03
N GLN A 50 7.02 -2.54 11.23
CA GLN A 50 7.94 -1.49 11.65
C GLN A 50 9.27 -1.52 10.87
N ALA A 51 9.80 -2.71 10.57
CA ALA A 51 10.98 -2.88 9.74
C ALA A 51 10.74 -2.41 8.30
N ASP A 52 9.57 -2.71 7.73
CA ASP A 52 9.16 -2.25 6.40
C ASP A 52 9.02 -0.72 6.35
N GLU A 53 8.43 -0.11 7.38
CA GLU A 53 8.31 1.34 7.51
C GLU A 53 9.69 2.02 7.62
N TYR A 54 10.59 1.47 8.43
CA TYR A 54 11.96 1.97 8.56
C TYR A 54 12.76 1.84 7.26
N ASN A 55 12.72 0.67 6.61
CA ASN A 55 13.40 0.44 5.34
C ASN A 55 12.86 1.35 4.22
N PHE A 56 11.56 1.63 4.25
CA PHE A 56 10.92 2.58 3.35
C PHE A 56 11.45 4.01 3.58
N GLN A 57 11.52 4.47 4.84
CA GLN A 57 12.07 5.79 5.19
C GLN A 57 13.54 5.93 4.78
N ILE A 58 14.37 4.90 4.99
CA ILE A 58 15.78 4.91 4.59
C ILE A 58 15.91 5.00 3.07
N ARG A 59 15.16 4.19 2.30
CA ARG A 59 15.20 4.27 0.83
C ARG A 59 14.70 5.60 0.28
N GLN A 60 13.72 6.20 0.95
CA GLN A 60 13.26 7.54 0.63
C GLN A 60 14.37 8.57 0.85
N TYR A 61 15.06 8.53 2.01
CA TYR A 61 16.17 9.43 2.33
C TYR A 61 17.36 9.25 1.38
N GLU A 62 17.74 8.01 1.07
CA GLU A 62 18.79 7.68 0.10
C GLU A 62 18.45 8.19 -1.30
N PHE A 63 17.18 8.07 -1.73
CA PHE A 63 16.71 8.59 -3.01
C PHE A 63 16.75 10.12 -3.08
N PHE A 64 16.40 10.82 -1.98
CA PHE A 64 16.52 12.28 -1.91
C PHE A 64 17.98 12.73 -1.89
N ALA A 65 18.82 12.10 -1.07
CA ALA A 65 20.25 12.39 -1.00
C ALA A 65 20.99 12.09 -2.32
N ALA A 66 20.58 11.06 -3.07
CA ALA A 66 21.15 10.73 -4.37
C ALA A 66 20.75 11.71 -5.49
N ASN A 67 19.71 12.52 -5.28
CA ASN A 67 19.16 13.44 -6.29
C ASN A 67 19.30 14.93 -5.91
N GLU A 68 19.98 15.25 -4.81
CA GLU A 68 20.32 16.63 -4.48
C GLU A 68 21.49 17.13 -5.34
N ASN A 69 21.16 17.96 -6.36
CA ASN A 69 22.09 18.96 -6.89
C ASN A 69 21.98 20.23 -6.02
N PRO A 70 23.09 20.85 -5.59
CA PRO A 70 23.03 22.03 -4.74
C PRO A 70 22.82 23.30 -5.58
N ILE A 71 21.56 23.66 -5.89
CA ILE A 71 21.24 25.00 -6.42
C ILE A 71 19.97 25.59 -5.76
N SER A 72 20.24 26.40 -4.74
CA SER A 72 19.81 27.80 -4.56
C SER A 72 18.37 28.22 -4.91
N GLN A 73 17.67 28.64 -3.84
CA GLN A 73 16.77 29.81 -3.76
C GLN A 73 16.17 30.34 -5.08
N ARG A 74 14.90 29.98 -5.35
CA ARG A 74 13.97 30.87 -6.04
C ARG A 74 12.64 30.90 -5.31
N GLN A 75 12.36 32.02 -4.64
CA GLN A 75 10.99 32.40 -4.33
C GLN A 75 10.28 32.82 -5.63
N PRO A 76 9.08 32.32 -5.93
CA PRO A 76 8.25 32.92 -6.96
C PRO A 76 7.61 34.21 -6.42
N SER A 77 8.07 35.34 -6.95
CA SER A 77 7.35 36.62 -6.90
C SER A 77 6.07 36.46 -7.71
N VAL A 78 4.92 36.39 -7.04
CA VAL A 78 3.61 36.49 -7.71
C VAL A 78 3.10 37.92 -7.57
N LYS A 79 3.24 38.69 -8.65
CA LYS A 79 2.63 40.01 -8.81
C LYS A 79 1.67 39.93 -10.00
N GLY A 80 0.38 40.13 -9.75
CA GLY A 80 -0.62 40.40 -10.79
C GLY A 80 -1.90 39.56 -10.69
N LEU A 81 -2.96 40.18 -10.17
CA LEU A 81 -4.34 39.70 -10.25
C LEU A 81 -4.84 39.64 -11.71
N ALA A 82 -5.58 38.59 -12.05
CA ALA A 82 -6.65 38.66 -13.03
C ALA A 82 -7.86 37.91 -12.47
N THR A 83 -8.92 38.67 -12.17
CA THR A 83 -10.23 38.17 -11.76
C THR A 83 -10.90 37.50 -12.96
N VAL A 84 -10.62 36.22 -13.15
CA VAL A 84 -11.41 35.34 -14.02
C VAL A 84 -12.45 34.69 -13.13
N ASN A 85 -13.71 34.63 -13.58
CA ASN A 85 -14.76 33.77 -13.00
C ASN A 85 -14.30 32.31 -13.09
N SER A 86 -13.40 31.89 -12.20
CA SER A 86 -12.78 30.58 -12.24
C SER A 86 -13.60 29.65 -11.37
N THR A 87 -14.34 28.73 -11.97
CA THR A 87 -14.35 27.37 -11.39
C THR A 87 -12.89 26.99 -11.23
N SER A 88 -12.36 27.05 -9.99
CA SER A 88 -10.96 26.75 -9.75
C SER A 88 -10.72 25.30 -10.18
N ILE A 89 -9.94 25.12 -11.24
CA ILE A 89 -9.57 23.77 -11.69
C ILE A 89 -8.73 23.14 -10.57
N ASP A 90 -9.13 21.96 -10.13
CA ASP A 90 -8.38 21.21 -9.12
C ASP A 90 -7.00 20.85 -9.68
N TYR A 91 -5.93 21.38 -9.08
CA TYR A 91 -4.57 21.17 -9.57
C TYR A 91 -4.19 19.69 -9.61
N ARG A 92 -4.77 18.84 -8.76
CA ARG A 92 -4.56 17.38 -8.81
C ARG A 92 -4.94 16.83 -10.19
N ALA A 93 -6.04 17.31 -10.76
CA ALA A 93 -6.50 16.88 -12.09
C ALA A 93 -5.51 17.31 -13.17
N VAL A 94 -4.96 18.52 -13.07
CA VAL A 94 -3.93 19.05 -13.99
C VAL A 94 -2.67 18.19 -13.94
N VAL A 95 -2.21 17.82 -12.74
CA VAL A 95 -1.03 16.97 -12.55
C VAL A 95 -1.25 15.58 -13.13
N LEU A 96 -2.43 14.98 -12.91
CA LEU A 96 -2.75 13.67 -13.47
C LEU A 96 -2.84 13.69 -15.00
N ASP A 97 -3.48 14.72 -15.58
CA ASP A 97 -3.53 14.84 -17.04
C ASP A 97 -2.13 15.03 -17.64
N GLU A 98 -1.28 15.85 -17.02
CA GLU A 98 0.10 15.99 -17.48
C GLU A 98 0.90 14.68 -17.33
N PHE A 99 0.67 13.92 -16.27
CA PHE A 99 1.27 12.60 -16.09
C PHE A 99 0.83 11.64 -17.21
N PHE A 100 -0.46 11.59 -17.54
CA PHE A 100 -0.95 10.76 -18.64
C PHE A 100 -0.40 11.22 -20.00
N ARG A 101 -0.35 12.54 -20.23
CA ARG A 101 0.17 13.13 -21.47
C ARG A 101 1.65 12.83 -21.68
N ARG A 102 2.49 12.95 -20.66
CA ARG A 102 3.95 12.66 -20.74
C ARG A 102 4.26 11.20 -21.05
N ASN A 103 3.29 10.31 -20.88
CA ASN A 103 3.44 8.88 -21.05
C ASN A 103 2.59 8.33 -22.20
N ASP A 104 2.11 9.20 -23.09
CA ASP A 104 1.30 8.84 -24.27
C ASP A 104 0.09 7.95 -23.93
N SER A 105 -0.50 8.18 -22.76
CA SER A 105 -1.58 7.34 -22.24
C SER A 105 -2.94 7.70 -22.85
N PRO A 106 -3.78 6.70 -23.18
CA PRO A 106 -5.20 6.92 -23.50
C PRO A 106 -6.02 7.55 -22.37
N LEU A 107 -5.48 7.61 -21.14
CA LEU A 107 -6.10 8.27 -20.01
C LEU A 107 -5.94 9.80 -20.03
N TYR A 108 -5.19 10.36 -20.99
CA TYR A 108 -5.07 11.80 -21.12
C TYR A 108 -6.44 12.47 -21.30
N GLY A 109 -6.75 13.48 -20.48
CA GLY A 109 -8.04 14.16 -20.43
C GLY A 109 -9.01 13.61 -19.38
N TYR A 110 -8.66 12.51 -18.71
CA TYR A 110 -9.47 11.92 -17.62
C TYR A 110 -9.04 12.37 -16.22
N GLY A 111 -8.01 13.20 -16.06
CA GLY A 111 -7.49 13.64 -14.76
C GLY A 111 -8.58 14.21 -13.84
N LYS A 112 -9.55 14.95 -14.41
CA LYS A 112 -10.72 15.44 -13.68
C LYS A 112 -11.58 14.31 -13.12
N VAL A 113 -11.87 13.28 -13.93
CA VAL A 113 -12.67 12.11 -13.52
C VAL A 113 -11.98 11.37 -12.37
N PHE A 114 -10.66 11.16 -12.44
CA PHE A 114 -9.90 10.55 -11.34
C PHE A 114 -10.10 11.30 -10.02
N VAL A 115 -9.98 12.63 -10.04
CA VAL A 115 -10.12 13.46 -8.84
C VAL A 115 -11.57 13.49 -8.35
N GLU A 116 -12.54 13.59 -9.25
CA GLU A 116 -13.96 13.54 -8.90
C GLU A 116 -14.31 12.23 -8.19
N LYS A 117 -13.87 11.08 -8.72
CA LYS A 117 -14.14 9.77 -8.11
C LYS A 117 -13.36 9.54 -6.82
N CYS A 118 -12.12 9.99 -6.77
CA CYS A 118 -11.31 10.01 -5.54
C CYS A 118 -12.04 10.75 -4.41
N ASN A 119 -12.54 11.97 -4.69
CA ASN A 119 -13.30 12.76 -3.72
C ASN A 119 -14.65 12.12 -3.39
N GLN A 120 -15.39 11.64 -4.40
CA GLN A 120 -16.71 11.03 -4.26
C GLN A 120 -16.69 9.84 -3.28
N TYR A 121 -15.63 9.04 -3.32
CA TYR A 121 -15.49 7.85 -2.48
C TYR A 121 -14.67 8.08 -1.21
N ASN A 122 -14.25 9.31 -0.91
CA ASN A 122 -13.35 9.62 0.22
C ASN A 122 -12.04 8.80 0.19
N ALA A 123 -11.46 8.64 -0.99
CA ALA A 123 -10.10 8.11 -1.15
C ALA A 123 -9.07 9.09 -0.54
N PRO A 124 -7.81 8.67 -0.33
CA PRO A 124 -6.76 9.58 0.13
C PRO A 124 -6.65 10.83 -0.74
N TYR A 125 -6.45 11.98 -0.10
CA TYR A 125 -6.50 13.31 -0.75
C TYR A 125 -5.59 13.42 -1.98
N ASP A 126 -4.46 12.71 -1.99
CA ASP A 126 -3.46 12.76 -3.06
C ASP A 126 -3.97 12.22 -4.42
N CYS A 127 -4.99 11.35 -4.42
CA CYS A 127 -5.56 10.71 -5.61
C CYS A 127 -4.54 10.00 -6.53
N THR A 128 -3.35 9.67 -6.03
CA THR A 128 -2.22 9.13 -6.81
C THR A 128 -2.27 7.61 -6.99
N THR A 129 -2.98 6.89 -6.12
CA THR A 129 -2.91 5.42 -6.09
C THR A 129 -3.51 4.77 -7.32
N LEU A 130 -4.70 5.20 -7.75
CA LEU A 130 -5.34 4.65 -8.94
C LEU A 130 -4.52 4.85 -10.22
N PRO A 131 -3.95 6.05 -10.52
CA PRO A 131 -3.08 6.22 -11.68
C PRO A 131 -1.74 5.45 -11.52
N ALA A 132 -1.21 5.33 -10.31
CA ALA A 132 -0.01 4.52 -10.05
C ALA A 132 -0.25 3.02 -10.31
N ILE A 133 -1.41 2.47 -9.94
CA ILE A 133 -1.78 1.09 -10.27
C ILE A 133 -1.86 0.93 -11.79
N ALA A 134 -2.50 1.86 -12.51
CA ALA A 134 -2.58 1.79 -13.96
C ALA A 134 -1.19 1.77 -14.64
N TRP A 135 -0.22 2.51 -14.10
CA TRP A 135 1.17 2.45 -14.58
C TRP A 135 1.78 1.07 -14.39
N VAL A 136 1.69 0.51 -13.17
CA VAL A 136 2.30 -0.77 -12.83
C VAL A 136 1.70 -1.93 -13.63
N GLU A 137 0.37 -1.91 -13.82
CA GLU A 137 -0.38 -2.99 -14.46
C GLU A 137 -0.27 -2.99 -15.99
N THR A 138 -0.30 -1.81 -16.61
CA THR A 138 -0.46 -1.72 -18.07
C THR A 138 0.28 -0.55 -18.70
N ARG A 139 1.18 0.11 -17.95
CA ARG A 139 1.83 1.36 -18.40
C ARG A 139 0.79 2.40 -18.80
N LEU A 140 -0.22 2.61 -17.96
CA LEU A 140 -1.31 3.57 -18.17
C LEU A 140 -2.14 3.26 -19.42
N CYS A 141 -2.58 2.01 -19.57
CA CYS A 141 -3.23 1.55 -20.80
C CYS A 141 -2.36 1.64 -22.06
N GLY A 142 -1.03 1.55 -21.92
CA GLY A 142 -0.11 1.53 -23.06
C GLY A 142 -0.16 0.23 -23.87
N TYR A 143 -0.69 -0.85 -23.31
CA TYR A 143 -0.89 -2.11 -24.04
C TYR A 143 -2.24 -2.13 -24.77
N SER A 144 -2.27 -2.62 -26.02
CA SER A 144 -3.47 -2.64 -26.86
C SER A 144 -4.66 -3.33 -26.19
N PHE A 145 -4.47 -4.51 -25.61
CA PHE A 145 -5.53 -5.27 -24.93
C PHE A 145 -6.16 -4.47 -23.78
N SER A 146 -5.35 -3.72 -23.02
CA SER A 146 -5.84 -2.91 -21.90
C SER A 146 -6.63 -1.68 -22.36
N HIS A 147 -6.27 -1.11 -23.52
CA HIS A 147 -7.03 -0.04 -24.15
C HIS A 147 -8.38 -0.53 -24.67
N GLU A 148 -8.39 -1.66 -25.40
CA GLU A 148 -9.62 -2.28 -25.93
C GLU A 148 -10.62 -2.65 -24.82
N GLN A 149 -10.11 -3.11 -23.68
CA GLN A 149 -10.90 -3.43 -22.49
C GLN A 149 -11.29 -2.21 -21.65
N ARG A 150 -10.70 -1.04 -21.90
CA ARG A 150 -10.66 0.12 -20.98
C ARG A 150 -10.27 -0.27 -19.55
N ASN A 151 -9.36 -1.24 -19.41
CA ASN A 151 -8.96 -1.82 -18.14
C ASN A 151 -7.46 -1.65 -17.91
N CYS A 152 -7.07 -0.47 -17.45
CA CYS A 152 -5.67 -0.13 -17.19
C CYS A 152 -5.12 -0.78 -15.90
N TRP A 153 -5.99 -1.33 -15.06
CA TRP A 153 -5.66 -1.75 -13.70
C TRP A 153 -5.63 -3.26 -13.51
N GLY A 154 -5.89 -4.03 -14.56
CA GLY A 154 -5.88 -5.49 -14.47
C GLY A 154 -7.02 -6.09 -13.67
N PHE A 155 -8.17 -5.41 -13.63
CA PHE A 155 -9.28 -5.85 -12.80
C PHE A 155 -10.00 -7.08 -13.40
N GLY A 156 -10.27 -8.07 -12.54
CA GLY A 156 -11.14 -9.22 -12.85
C GLY A 156 -10.51 -10.32 -13.72
N GLY A 157 -9.19 -10.37 -13.87
CA GLY A 157 -8.51 -11.46 -14.55
C GLY A 157 -7.08 -11.11 -14.97
N SER A 158 -6.48 -11.98 -15.80
CA SER A 158 -5.15 -11.75 -16.36
C SER A 158 -5.21 -11.57 -17.88
N ASN A 159 -4.45 -10.61 -18.41
CA ASN A 159 -4.35 -10.28 -19.84
C ASN A 159 -5.73 -10.14 -20.51
N GLU A 160 -6.02 -10.93 -21.54
CA GLU A 160 -7.28 -10.86 -22.28
C GLU A 160 -8.51 -11.32 -21.48
N ASN A 161 -8.31 -12.02 -20.37
CA ASN A 161 -9.40 -12.49 -19.50
C ASN A 161 -9.86 -11.44 -18.47
N ARG A 162 -9.39 -10.20 -18.60
CA ARG A 162 -9.79 -9.07 -17.74
C ARG A 162 -11.21 -8.60 -18.10
N ILE A 163 -11.83 -7.89 -17.17
CA ILE A 163 -13.16 -7.28 -17.39
C ILE A 163 -13.05 -6.22 -18.49
N TYR A 164 -14.04 -6.20 -19.39
CA TYR A 164 -14.28 -5.13 -20.35
C TYR A 164 -15.20 -4.09 -19.73
N PHE A 165 -14.73 -2.85 -19.68
CA PHE A 165 -15.56 -1.71 -19.31
C PHE A 165 -16.12 -1.02 -20.57
N LYS A 166 -17.27 -0.37 -20.41
CA LYS A 166 -17.93 0.43 -21.42
C LYS A 166 -17.04 1.60 -21.87
N ASP A 167 -16.43 2.29 -20.91
CA ASP A 167 -15.54 3.43 -21.10
C ASP A 167 -14.59 3.57 -19.90
N TYR A 168 -13.63 4.50 -20.00
CA TYR A 168 -12.70 4.76 -18.90
C TYR A 168 -13.38 5.37 -17.67
N GLU A 169 -14.47 6.12 -17.83
CA GLU A 169 -15.17 6.75 -16.71
C GLU A 169 -15.81 5.70 -15.81
N GLU A 170 -16.48 4.70 -16.41
CA GLU A 170 -17.01 3.54 -15.70
C GLU A 170 -15.91 2.77 -14.97
N ALA A 171 -14.78 2.52 -15.64
CA ALA A 171 -13.66 1.80 -15.04
C ALA A 171 -13.09 2.56 -13.83
N ILE A 172 -12.86 3.87 -13.97
CA ILE A 172 -12.36 4.75 -12.90
C ILE A 172 -13.34 4.74 -11.72
N ASP A 173 -14.64 4.93 -11.97
CA ASP A 173 -15.68 4.93 -10.93
C ASP A 173 -15.73 3.61 -10.16
N LEU A 174 -15.86 2.50 -10.88
CA LEU A 174 -16.03 1.17 -10.27
C LEU A 174 -14.78 0.74 -9.51
N ILE A 175 -13.60 0.95 -10.08
CA ILE A 175 -12.34 0.50 -9.45
C ILE A 175 -12.00 1.40 -8.25
N THR A 176 -12.21 2.72 -8.34
CA THR A 176 -12.05 3.61 -7.17
C THR A 176 -12.96 3.16 -6.03
N ASN A 177 -14.24 2.91 -6.33
CA ASN A 177 -15.20 2.43 -5.35
C ASN A 177 -14.73 1.11 -4.70
N ARG A 178 -14.28 0.15 -5.49
CA ARG A 178 -13.77 -1.14 -4.99
C ARG A 178 -12.55 -0.95 -4.09
N LEU A 179 -11.56 -0.16 -4.52
CA LEU A 179 -10.35 0.10 -3.74
C LEU A 179 -10.68 0.74 -2.38
N VAL A 180 -11.58 1.72 -2.36
CA VAL A 180 -11.92 2.40 -1.10
C VAL A 180 -12.87 1.57 -0.24
N ASN A 181 -13.99 1.11 -0.79
CA ASN A 181 -15.10 0.57 -0.01
C ASN A 181 -15.04 -0.96 0.16
N ALA A 182 -14.33 -1.69 -0.70
CA ALA A 182 -14.19 -3.13 -0.57
C ALA A 182 -12.84 -3.54 0.03
N TYR A 183 -11.73 -3.00 -0.51
CA TYR A 183 -10.40 -3.26 0.08
C TYR A 183 -10.19 -2.44 1.35
N GLY A 184 -10.46 -1.13 1.29
CA GLY A 184 -10.29 -0.21 2.39
C GLY A 184 -9.29 0.90 2.07
N PRO A 185 -9.51 2.14 2.55
CA PRO A 185 -8.66 3.29 2.22
C PRO A 185 -7.22 3.14 2.70
N TYR A 186 -6.96 2.29 3.72
CA TYR A 186 -5.61 1.98 4.19
C TYR A 186 -4.71 1.40 3.08
N TYR A 187 -5.27 0.55 2.21
CA TYR A 187 -4.51 -0.04 1.11
C TYR A 187 -4.17 0.96 0.01
N MET A 188 -4.90 2.09 -0.05
CA MET A 188 -4.58 3.16 -0.97
C MET A 188 -3.39 3.98 -0.50
N VAL A 189 -3.21 4.16 0.80
CA VAL A 189 -2.03 4.85 1.37
C VAL A 189 -0.82 3.93 1.52
N ASN A 190 -1.04 2.62 1.69
CA ASN A 190 0.01 1.60 1.78
C ASN A 190 -0.21 0.45 0.77
N PRO A 191 0.14 0.65 -0.51
CA PRO A 191 -0.01 -0.36 -1.57
C PRO A 191 0.75 -1.66 -1.30
N SER A 192 1.85 -1.64 -0.54
CA SER A 192 2.60 -2.84 -0.15
C SER A 192 1.75 -3.82 0.65
N SER A 193 0.87 -3.33 1.52
CA SER A 193 -0.09 -4.18 2.22
C SER A 193 -1.15 -4.79 1.29
N MET A 194 -1.40 -4.20 0.13
CA MET A 194 -2.44 -4.64 -0.81
C MET A 194 -1.97 -5.74 -1.76
N GLN A 195 -0.66 -5.88 -1.97
CA GLN A 195 -0.09 -6.71 -3.06
C GLN A 195 -0.59 -8.17 -3.06
N LYS A 196 -0.75 -8.79 -1.88
CA LYS A 196 -1.20 -10.19 -1.75
C LYS A 196 -2.68 -10.38 -2.08
N VAL A 197 -3.48 -9.32 -1.91
CA VAL A 197 -4.93 -9.34 -2.16
C VAL A 197 -5.26 -8.89 -3.59
N TYR A 198 -4.48 -7.96 -4.14
CA TYR A 198 -4.73 -7.40 -5.47
C TYR A 198 -4.03 -8.18 -6.58
N CYS A 199 -2.71 -8.39 -6.46
CA CYS A 199 -1.91 -9.04 -7.52
C CYS A 199 -1.75 -10.55 -7.27
N GLY A 200 -1.54 -10.96 -6.02
CA GLY A 200 -1.49 -12.37 -5.61
C GLY A 200 -0.23 -12.75 -4.82
N PRO A 201 -0.04 -14.06 -4.53
CA PRO A 201 0.97 -14.53 -3.58
C PRO A 201 2.42 -14.33 -4.03
N HIS A 202 2.67 -14.19 -5.33
CA HIS A 202 4.01 -14.06 -5.91
C HIS A 202 4.32 -12.65 -6.43
N CYS A 203 3.58 -11.64 -5.96
CA CYS A 203 3.67 -10.25 -6.44
C CYS A 203 4.39 -9.31 -5.47
N GLU A 204 5.56 -9.69 -4.99
CA GLU A 204 6.29 -8.93 -3.95
C GLU A 204 6.77 -7.55 -4.42
N SER A 205 6.96 -7.36 -5.72
CA SER A 205 7.38 -6.09 -6.31
C SER A 205 6.23 -5.13 -6.66
N TRP A 206 4.97 -5.62 -6.63
CA TRP A 206 3.82 -4.85 -7.11
C TRP A 206 3.55 -3.62 -6.21
N GLY A 207 3.43 -3.84 -4.91
CA GLY A 207 3.16 -2.78 -3.94
C GLY A 207 4.24 -1.70 -3.90
N PRO A 208 5.54 -2.07 -3.80
CA PRO A 208 6.64 -1.13 -3.94
C PRO A 208 6.63 -0.35 -5.26
N GLY A 209 6.26 -1.00 -6.38
CA GLY A 209 6.12 -0.34 -7.67
C GLY A 209 5.01 0.71 -7.70
N VAL A 210 3.85 0.40 -7.11
CA VAL A 210 2.74 1.36 -6.99
C VAL A 210 3.16 2.52 -6.11
N GLN A 211 3.79 2.24 -4.95
CA GLN A 211 4.27 3.29 -4.05
C GLN A 211 5.29 4.21 -4.72
N PHE A 212 6.26 3.65 -5.43
CA PHE A 212 7.23 4.43 -6.20
C PHE A 212 6.54 5.37 -7.20
N MET A 213 5.55 4.87 -7.95
CA MET A 213 4.85 5.68 -8.93
C MET A 213 3.99 6.76 -8.32
N ARG A 214 3.37 6.52 -7.15
CA ARG A 214 2.68 7.58 -6.39
C ARG A 214 3.62 8.75 -6.09
N TYR A 215 4.85 8.47 -5.66
CA TYR A 215 5.86 9.53 -5.45
C TYR A 215 6.27 10.23 -6.74
N GLN A 216 6.42 9.52 -7.86
CA GLN A 216 6.73 10.16 -9.15
C GLN A 216 5.62 11.15 -9.56
N ILE A 217 4.36 10.79 -9.36
CA ILE A 217 3.22 11.68 -9.63
C ILE A 217 3.23 12.88 -8.67
N SER A 218 3.54 12.66 -7.38
CA SER A 218 3.66 13.77 -6.42
C SER A 218 4.80 14.72 -6.78
N LYS A 219 5.96 14.20 -7.19
CA LYS A 219 7.11 14.99 -7.64
C LYS A 219 6.78 15.80 -8.89
N LEU A 220 6.03 15.22 -9.83
CA LEU A 220 5.54 15.94 -11.00
C LEU A 220 4.70 17.17 -10.61
N SER A 221 3.91 17.09 -9.53
CA SER A 221 3.16 18.24 -9.00
C SER A 221 4.08 19.42 -8.68
N GLU A 222 5.20 19.14 -8.01
CA GLU A 222 6.20 20.14 -7.65
C GLU A 222 6.92 20.69 -8.88
N GLU A 223 7.26 19.84 -9.85
CA GLU A 223 7.84 20.25 -11.14
C GLU A 223 6.94 21.22 -11.91
N LEU A 224 5.62 21.08 -11.77
CA LEU A 224 4.61 21.95 -12.39
C LEU A 224 4.34 23.23 -11.58
N GLY A 225 4.99 23.41 -10.44
CA GLY A 225 4.83 24.59 -9.57
C GLY A 225 3.63 24.49 -8.60
N TYR A 226 3.09 23.29 -8.39
CA TYR A 226 2.05 23.03 -7.39
C TYR A 226 2.63 22.43 -6.11
N PRO A 227 1.90 22.46 -4.98
CA PRO A 227 2.29 21.71 -3.79
C PRO A 227 2.39 20.20 -4.07
N PRO A 228 3.20 19.44 -3.30
CA PRO A 228 3.22 17.98 -3.42
C PRO A 228 1.83 17.40 -3.14
N LEU A 229 1.48 16.36 -3.90
CA LEU A 229 0.20 15.65 -3.73
C LEU A 229 0.23 14.81 -2.45
N ILE A 230 1.32 14.08 -2.25
CA ILE A 230 1.58 13.34 -1.02
C ILE A 230 2.25 14.30 -0.05
N ARG A 231 1.50 14.72 0.96
CA ARG A 231 1.99 15.58 2.03
C ARG A 231 2.33 14.67 3.19
N ASP A 232 3.56 14.74 3.71
CA ASP A 232 3.96 13.98 4.90
C ASP A 232 2.84 14.01 5.96
N ASP A 233 2.23 12.85 6.19
CA ASP A 233 1.02 12.64 6.95
C ASP A 233 1.19 12.99 8.44
N SER A 234 2.41 13.37 8.87
CA SER A 234 2.71 13.89 10.21
C SER A 234 1.87 15.12 10.61
N VAL A 235 1.27 15.82 9.65
CA VAL A 235 0.45 17.03 9.90
C VAL A 235 -1.03 16.74 10.21
N TYR A 236 -1.58 15.58 9.81
CA TYR A 236 -3.00 15.22 10.03
C TYR A 236 -3.24 14.25 11.20
N LYS A 237 -2.18 13.88 11.95
CA LYS A 237 -2.28 13.22 13.26
C LYS A 237 -2.40 14.26 14.39
N ARG A 238 -3.48 15.05 14.40
CA ARG A 238 -3.90 15.84 15.57
C ARG A 238 -5.31 15.47 16.00
#